data_AF-A0AAD5B8I1-F1
#
_entry.id   AF-A0AAD5B8I1-F1
#
_cell.length_a   1.000
_cell.length_b   1.000
_cell.length_c   1.000
_cell.angle_alpha   90.00
_cell.angle_beta   90.00
_cell.angle_gamma   90.00
#
_symmetry.space_group_name_H-M   'P 1'
#
loop_
_entity.id
_entity.type
_entity.pdbx_description
1 polymer ?
#
loop_
_entity_poly.entity_id
_entity_poly.type
_entity_poly.pdbx_seq_one_letter_code
_entity_poly.pdbx_strand_id
1 'polypeptide(L)'
;MVRMSVRWMDDSIIRDITPRLIGDWPNTYTYTKALAESMVQKESSKLNVAIIRPSIVGASWQEPFPGWIDNFNGPSGVFIAAGKGILRTMRASNDAVADLIPVDVVINLTLAAGWYTAVHRPKSALVYNCTTGGINPFHWGEIGTYGTLSRVQVY
;
A
#
# COMPACT_ATOMS: atom_id res chain seq x y z
N MET A 1 -9.01 17.75 0.17
CA MET A 1 -8.39 18.59 1.21
C MET A 1 -7.21 19.37 0.64
N VAL A 2 -6.12 18.73 0.19
CA VAL A 2 -4.94 19.45 -0.39
C VAL A 2 -5.27 20.32 -1.60
N ARG A 3 -6.07 19.84 -2.56
CA ARG A 3 -6.48 20.62 -3.74
C ARG A 3 -7.25 21.91 -3.43
N MET A 4 -7.88 22.00 -2.25
CA MET A 4 -8.59 23.22 -1.81
C MET A 4 -7.61 24.22 -1.17
N SER A 5 -6.64 23.73 -0.40
CA SER A 5 -5.65 24.55 0.32
C SER A 5 -4.61 25.21 -0.59
N VAL A 6 -4.48 24.74 -1.84
CA VAL A 6 -3.44 25.18 -2.78
C VAL A 6 -4.04 25.93 -3.98
N ARG A 7 -5.38 26.08 -4.04
CA ARG A 7 -6.10 26.72 -5.16
C ARG A 7 -5.69 28.16 -5.45
N TRP A 8 -5.24 28.87 -4.43
CA TRP A 8 -4.74 30.24 -4.47
C TRP A 8 -3.23 30.37 -4.76
N MET A 9 -2.51 29.25 -4.91
CA MET A 9 -1.07 29.26 -5.19
C MET A 9 -0.84 29.05 -6.69
N ASP A 10 0.11 29.78 -7.26
CA ASP A 10 0.54 29.55 -8.64
C ASP A 10 1.21 28.18 -8.78
N ASP A 11 0.99 27.52 -9.92
CA ASP A 11 1.53 26.18 -10.21
C ASP A 11 3.07 26.13 -10.12
N SER A 12 3.75 27.25 -10.40
CA SER A 12 5.20 27.40 -10.24
C SER A 12 5.62 27.22 -8.79
N ILE A 13 4.91 27.86 -7.86
CA ILE A 13 5.17 27.76 -6.42
C ILE A 13 4.93 26.32 -5.95
N ILE A 14 3.84 25.70 -6.41
CA ILE A 14 3.52 24.30 -6.05
C ILE A 14 4.66 23.37 -6.46
N ARG A 15 5.15 23.52 -7.69
CA ARG A 15 6.24 22.70 -8.22
C ARG A 15 7.53 22.87 -7.42
N ASP A 16 7.82 24.08 -6.96
CA ASP A 16 9.05 24.38 -6.22
C ASP A 16 8.99 23.92 -4.76
N ILE A 17 7.82 23.99 -4.12
CA ILE A 17 7.65 23.54 -2.72
C ILE A 17 7.49 22.03 -2.58
N THR A 18 6.93 21.36 -3.59
CA THR A 18 6.56 19.93 -3.50
C THR A 18 7.76 19.03 -3.15
N PRO A 19 8.95 19.15 -3.78
CA PRO A 19 10.11 18.33 -3.42
C PRO A 19 10.55 18.55 -1.96
N ARG A 20 10.44 19.78 -1.44
CA ARG A 20 10.78 20.11 -0.05
C ARG A 20 9.79 19.53 0.95
N LEU A 21 8.51 19.46 0.57
CA LEU A 21 7.46 18.87 1.40
C LEU A 21 7.55 17.34 1.44
N ILE A 22 7.77 16.71 0.28
CA ILE A 22 7.89 15.26 0.17
C ILE A 22 9.21 14.77 0.79
N GLY A 23 10.31 15.52 0.67
CA GLY A 23 11.60 15.11 1.21
C GLY A 23 12.03 13.72 0.70
N ASP A 24 12.42 12.83 1.63
CA ASP A 24 12.89 11.47 1.32
C ASP A 24 11.75 10.46 1.07
N TRP A 25 10.49 10.89 1.15
CA TRP A 25 9.37 9.98 0.93
C TRP A 25 9.28 9.58 -0.55
N PRO A 26 9.08 8.28 -0.87
CA PRO A 26 9.08 7.80 -2.25
C PRO A 26 8.04 8.47 -3.16
N ASN A 27 6.94 8.96 -2.59
CA ASN A 27 5.88 9.66 -3.32
C ASN A 27 4.98 10.46 -2.36
N THR A 28 4.07 11.23 -2.92
CA THR A 28 3.07 12.01 -2.16
C THR A 28 2.14 11.12 -1.33
N TYR A 29 1.83 9.90 -1.80
CA TYR A 29 0.95 8.98 -1.08
C TYR A 29 1.57 8.54 0.25
N THR A 30 2.82 8.04 0.25
CA THR A 30 3.51 7.61 1.47
C THR A 30 3.70 8.77 2.44
N TYR A 31 4.05 9.96 1.94
CA TYR A 31 4.10 11.18 2.74
C TYR A 31 2.76 11.49 3.43
N THR A 32 1.65 11.51 2.68
CA THR A 32 0.34 11.82 3.26
C THR A 32 -0.13 10.79 4.27
N LYS A 33 0.21 9.50 4.10
CA LYS A 33 -0.07 8.45 5.09
C LYS A 33 0.76 8.62 6.36
N ALA A 34 2.03 8.96 6.25
CA ALA A 34 2.88 9.25 7.41
C ALA A 34 2.38 10.47 8.21
N LEU A 35 1.93 11.52 7.52
CA LEU A 35 1.27 12.66 8.15
C LEU A 35 -0.02 12.25 8.86
N ALA A 36 -0.84 11.41 8.24
CA ALA A 36 -2.08 10.93 8.85
C ALA A 36 -1.81 10.13 10.13
N GLU A 37 -0.82 9.23 10.12
CA GLU A 37 -0.42 8.49 11.32
C GLU A 37 0.07 9.43 12.44
N SER A 38 0.87 10.44 12.09
CA SER A 38 1.34 11.45 13.04
C SER A 38 0.19 12.24 13.65
N MET A 39 -0.82 12.58 12.85
CA MET A 39 -2.03 13.28 13.32
C MET A 39 -2.85 12.38 14.25
N VAL A 40 -3.01 11.11 13.88
CA VAL A 40 -3.70 10.12 14.69
C VAL A 40 -3.04 9.97 16.06
N GLN A 41 -1.71 9.88 16.13
CA GLN A 41 -0.99 9.81 17.41
C GLN A 41 -1.20 11.04 18.31
N LYS A 42 -1.33 12.24 17.71
CA LYS A 42 -1.58 13.48 18.46
C LYS A 42 -3.00 13.55 19.01
N GLU A 43 -3.98 13.11 18.22
CA GLU A 43 -5.40 13.27 18.54
C GLU A 43 -6.07 12.02 19.14
N SER A 44 -5.38 10.88 19.24
CA SER A 44 -5.96 9.60 19.68
C SER A 44 -6.30 9.53 21.17
N SER A 45 -6.03 10.56 21.97
CA SER A 45 -6.20 10.54 23.44
C SER A 45 -7.59 10.11 23.92
N LYS A 46 -8.63 10.33 23.12
CA LYS A 46 -10.03 9.99 23.43
C LYS A 46 -10.61 8.87 22.56
N LEU A 47 -9.80 8.27 21.69
CA LEU A 47 -10.24 7.28 20.71
C LEU A 47 -9.49 5.97 20.91
N ASN A 48 -10.20 4.85 20.80
CA ASN A 48 -9.55 3.54 20.73
C ASN A 48 -9.06 3.36 19.29
N VAL A 49 -7.74 3.45 19.09
CA VAL A 49 -7.13 3.47 17.75
C VAL A 49 -6.19 2.29 17.55
N ALA A 50 -6.27 1.68 16.36
CA ALA A 50 -5.21 0.85 15.81
C ALA A 50 -4.79 1.42 14.44
N ILE A 51 -3.52 1.26 14.11
CA ILE A 51 -2.94 1.60 12.82
C ILE A 51 -2.54 0.30 12.15
N ILE A 52 -2.98 0.09 10.92
CA ILE A 52 -2.63 -1.09 10.13
C ILE A 52 -1.81 -0.61 8.94
N ARG A 53 -0.64 -1.20 8.77
CA ARG A 53 0.32 -0.92 7.70
C ARG A 53 0.42 -2.15 6.80
N PRO A 54 -0.48 -2.29 5.81
CA PRO A 54 -0.36 -3.36 4.83
C PRO A 54 0.79 -3.06 3.85
N SER A 55 1.38 -4.11 3.29
CA SER A 55 2.18 -4.01 2.07
C SER A 55 1.29 -3.86 0.83
N ILE A 56 1.77 -4.23 -0.35
CA ILE A 56 1.04 -4.05 -1.60
C ILE A 56 -0.15 -5.00 -1.60
N VAL A 57 -1.36 -4.46 -1.39
CA VAL A 57 -2.57 -5.28 -1.32
C VAL A 57 -2.92 -5.80 -2.72
N GLY A 58 -2.95 -7.13 -2.85
CA GLY A 58 -3.33 -7.84 -4.06
C GLY A 58 -4.73 -8.46 -3.99
N ALA A 59 -5.02 -9.32 -4.96
CA ALA A 59 -6.27 -10.09 -4.98
C ALA A 59 -6.38 -11.02 -3.76
N SER A 60 -7.60 -11.46 -3.46
CA SER A 60 -7.88 -12.37 -2.35
C SER A 60 -7.19 -13.72 -2.53
N TRP A 61 -6.80 -14.33 -1.41
CA TRP A 61 -6.32 -15.69 -1.39
C TRP A 61 -7.47 -16.71 -1.29
N GLN A 62 -8.45 -16.45 -0.40
CA GLN A 62 -9.56 -17.35 -0.13
C GLN A 62 -10.93 -16.67 -0.26
N GLU A 63 -11.14 -15.51 0.37
CA GLU A 63 -12.48 -14.89 0.47
C GLU A 63 -12.58 -13.59 -0.34
N PRO A 64 -13.71 -13.33 -1.03
CA PRO A 64 -14.91 -14.16 -1.17
C PRO A 64 -14.72 -15.40 -2.07
N PHE A 65 -13.70 -15.37 -2.93
CA PHE A 65 -13.15 -16.51 -3.67
C PHE A 65 -11.73 -16.15 -4.12
N PRO A 66 -10.85 -17.12 -4.43
CA PRO A 66 -9.47 -16.83 -4.83
C PRO A 66 -9.38 -15.94 -6.08
N GLY A 67 -8.53 -14.92 -6.04
CA GLY A 67 -8.30 -13.99 -7.15
C GLY A 67 -9.34 -12.88 -7.29
N TRP A 68 -10.28 -12.76 -6.34
CA TRP A 68 -11.23 -11.65 -6.33
C TRP A 68 -10.53 -10.32 -6.09
N ILE A 69 -11.04 -9.27 -6.76
CA ILE A 69 -10.61 -7.89 -6.58
C ILE A 69 -11.76 -6.92 -6.86
N ASP A 70 -11.78 -5.80 -6.14
CA ASP A 70 -12.80 -4.75 -6.29
C ASP A 70 -12.42 -3.66 -7.31
N ASN A 71 -11.13 -3.49 -7.60
CA ASN A 71 -10.65 -2.46 -8.53
C ASN A 71 -9.34 -2.82 -9.24
N PHE A 72 -9.09 -2.18 -10.38
CA PHE A 72 -7.87 -2.38 -11.18
C PHE A 72 -6.83 -1.27 -10.99
N ASN A 73 -6.90 -0.50 -9.92
CA ASN A 73 -5.96 0.59 -9.69
C ASN A 73 -4.60 0.07 -9.21
N GLY A 74 -3.55 0.79 -9.58
CA GLY A 74 -2.20 0.55 -9.10
C GLY A 74 -1.67 -0.86 -9.46
N PRO A 75 -1.15 -1.64 -8.49
CA PRO A 75 -0.51 -2.93 -8.72
C PRO A 75 -1.41 -3.92 -9.45
N SER A 76 -2.70 -3.96 -9.12
CA SER A 76 -3.62 -4.92 -9.69
C SER A 76 -3.86 -4.70 -11.18
N GLY A 77 -3.89 -3.44 -11.62
CA GLY A 77 -3.93 -3.10 -13.04
C GLY A 77 -2.66 -3.55 -13.77
N VAL A 78 -1.49 -3.42 -13.13
CA VAL A 78 -0.21 -3.90 -13.67
C VAL A 78 -0.24 -5.41 -13.85
N PHE A 79 -0.66 -6.18 -12.84
CA PHE A 79 -0.75 -7.63 -12.92
C PHE A 79 -1.73 -8.11 -14.00
N ILE A 80 -2.88 -7.44 -14.16
CA ILE A 80 -3.86 -7.80 -15.18
C ILE A 80 -3.37 -7.45 -16.58
N ALA A 81 -2.77 -6.27 -16.77
CA ALA A 81 -2.20 -5.86 -18.05
C ALA A 81 -1.06 -6.80 -18.47
N ALA A 82 -0.22 -7.20 -17.51
CA ALA A 82 0.80 -8.22 -17.70
C ALA A 82 0.16 -9.58 -18.07
N GLY A 83 -0.86 -10.02 -17.33
CA GLY A 83 -1.55 -11.31 -17.54
C GLY A 83 -2.22 -11.42 -18.91
N LYS A 84 -2.74 -10.30 -19.41
CA LYS A 84 -3.32 -10.20 -20.76
C LYS A 84 -2.29 -10.00 -21.87
N GLY A 85 -0.99 -9.86 -21.53
CA GLY A 85 0.08 -9.59 -22.49
C GLY A 85 0.06 -8.17 -23.10
N ILE A 86 -0.70 -7.26 -22.48
CA ILE A 86 -0.77 -5.85 -22.87
C ILE A 86 0.48 -5.13 -22.37
N LEU A 87 0.84 -5.35 -21.11
CA LEU A 87 2.10 -4.88 -20.54
C LEU A 87 3.20 -5.88 -20.93
N ARG A 88 4.24 -5.40 -21.59
CA ARG A 88 5.39 -6.21 -22.05
C ARG A 88 6.68 -5.88 -21.31
N THR A 89 6.73 -4.73 -20.65
CA THR A 89 7.91 -4.27 -19.94
C THR A 89 7.49 -3.59 -18.64
N MET A 90 8.31 -3.75 -17.61
CA MET A 90 8.14 -3.07 -16.33
C MET A 90 9.50 -2.66 -15.81
N ARG A 91 9.61 -1.41 -15.34
CA ARG A 91 10.84 -0.89 -14.75
C ARG A 91 10.84 -1.20 -13.26
N ALA A 92 11.63 -2.18 -12.84
CA ALA A 92 11.79 -2.55 -11.44
C ALA A 92 13.12 -3.30 -11.27
N SER A 93 13.74 -3.20 -10.10
CA SER A 93 14.88 -4.08 -9.80
C SER A 93 14.36 -5.51 -9.63
N ASN A 94 14.97 -6.47 -10.32
CA ASN A 94 14.64 -7.89 -10.17
C ASN A 94 14.87 -8.38 -8.74
N ASP A 95 15.83 -7.80 -8.03
CA ASP A 95 16.16 -8.12 -6.64
C ASP A 95 15.32 -7.32 -5.62
N ALA A 96 14.43 -6.43 -6.08
CA ALA A 96 13.53 -5.75 -5.16
C ALA A 96 12.40 -6.70 -4.73
N VAL A 97 12.06 -6.67 -3.45
CA VAL A 97 10.94 -7.43 -2.89
C VAL A 97 9.62 -6.82 -3.37
N ALA A 98 8.82 -7.63 -4.06
CA ALA A 98 7.43 -7.39 -4.39
C ALA A 98 6.55 -7.87 -3.22
N ASP A 99 6.55 -7.11 -2.12
CA ASP A 99 5.82 -7.47 -0.90
C ASP A 99 4.30 -7.34 -1.13
N LEU A 100 3.70 -8.46 -1.54
CA LEU A 100 2.27 -8.59 -1.83
C LEU A 100 1.56 -9.24 -0.64
N ILE A 101 0.41 -8.68 -0.26
CA ILE A 101 -0.45 -9.22 0.77
C ILE A 101 -1.88 -9.39 0.23
N PRO A 102 -2.53 -10.55 0.41
CA PRO A 102 -3.90 -10.75 -0.02
C PRO A 102 -4.89 -9.84 0.72
N VAL A 103 -5.89 -9.30 0.00
CA VAL A 103 -6.87 -8.35 0.57
C VAL A 103 -7.66 -8.95 1.74
N ASP A 104 -8.01 -10.22 1.67
CA ASP A 104 -8.75 -10.95 2.71
C ASP A 104 -7.94 -11.09 4.01
N VAL A 105 -6.61 -11.25 3.91
CA VAL A 105 -5.73 -11.25 5.09
C VAL A 105 -5.73 -9.88 5.77
N VAL A 106 -5.65 -8.79 4.99
CA VAL A 106 -5.68 -7.42 5.52
C VAL A 106 -7.03 -7.11 6.17
N ILE A 107 -8.13 -7.55 5.58
CA ILE A 107 -9.49 -7.38 6.15
C ILE A 107 -9.61 -8.15 7.46
N ASN A 108 -9.18 -9.41 7.50
CA ASN A 108 -9.23 -10.24 8.70
C ASN A 108 -8.40 -9.63 9.84
N LEU A 109 -7.20 -9.14 9.54
CA LEU A 109 -6.41 -8.39 10.52
C LEU A 109 -7.14 -7.11 10.97
N THR A 110 -7.79 -6.39 10.06
CA THR A 110 -8.52 -5.16 10.39
C THR A 110 -9.66 -5.42 11.37
N LEU A 111 -10.43 -6.48 11.13
CA LEU A 111 -11.50 -6.91 12.02
C LEU A 111 -10.95 -7.34 13.39
N ALA A 112 -9.89 -8.16 13.40
CA ALA A 112 -9.26 -8.62 14.63
C ALA A 112 -8.65 -7.48 15.45
N ALA A 113 -7.93 -6.56 14.80
CA ALA A 113 -7.35 -5.38 15.43
C ALA A 113 -8.44 -4.43 15.95
N GLY A 114 -9.52 -4.23 15.21
CA GLY A 114 -10.66 -3.43 15.65
C GLY A 114 -11.31 -4.00 16.90
N TRP A 115 -11.60 -5.30 16.92
CA TRP A 115 -12.12 -5.99 18.10
C TRP A 115 -11.16 -5.88 19.29
N TYR A 116 -9.87 -6.18 19.08
CA TYR A 116 -8.87 -6.16 20.14
C TYR A 116 -8.76 -4.77 20.78
N THR A 117 -8.65 -3.74 19.95
CA THR A 117 -8.57 -2.34 20.38
C THR A 117 -9.82 -1.88 21.12
N ALA A 118 -11.01 -2.30 20.69
CA ALA A 118 -12.26 -1.95 21.36
C ALA A 118 -12.39 -2.58 22.75
N VAL A 119 -11.98 -3.84 22.89
CA VAL A 119 -12.09 -4.62 24.14
C VAL A 119 -11.00 -4.24 25.13
N HIS A 120 -9.73 -4.20 24.68
CA HIS A 120 -8.58 -4.06 25.58
C HIS A 120 -8.18 -2.59 25.81
N ARG A 121 -8.64 -1.67 24.96
CA ARG A 121 -8.40 -0.22 25.07
C ARG A 121 -6.95 0.12 25.41
N PRO A 122 -5.99 -0.27 24.53
CA PRO A 122 -4.58 0.00 24.78
C PRO A 122 -4.34 1.50 24.99
N LYS A 123 -3.41 1.83 25.89
CA LYS A 123 -3.10 3.22 26.27
C LYS A 123 -2.54 4.05 25.10
N SER A 124 -2.01 3.39 24.08
CA SER A 124 -1.48 4.00 22.86
C SER A 124 -2.00 3.23 21.64
N ALA A 125 -2.03 3.91 20.49
CA ALA A 125 -2.40 3.29 19.24
C ALA A 125 -1.42 2.16 18.89
N LEU A 126 -1.93 0.93 18.76
CA LEU A 126 -1.13 -0.21 18.34
C LEU A 126 -0.92 -0.17 16.82
N VAL A 127 0.29 -0.50 16.37
CA VAL A 127 0.67 -0.53 14.96
C VAL A 127 0.88 -1.97 14.53
N TYR A 128 0.11 -2.42 13.54
CA TYR A 128 0.19 -3.76 12.98
C TYR A 128 0.76 -3.70 11.56
N ASN A 129 1.92 -4.30 11.33
CA ASN A 129 2.47 -4.47 9.99
C ASN A 129 1.88 -5.74 9.37
N CYS A 130 1.17 -5.60 8.25
CA CYS A 130 0.55 -6.71 7.52
C CYS A 130 1.31 -6.92 6.21
N THR A 131 2.45 -7.59 6.33
CA THR A 131 3.44 -7.71 5.26
C THR A 131 3.97 -9.14 5.18
N THR A 132 4.42 -9.57 4.01
CA THR A 132 5.03 -10.90 3.82
C THR A 132 6.53 -10.81 3.58
N GLY A 133 7.02 -9.67 3.08
CA GLY A 133 8.39 -9.51 2.57
C GLY A 133 9.51 -9.75 3.57
N GLY A 134 9.27 -9.61 4.87
CA GLY A 134 10.27 -9.89 5.91
C GLY A 134 10.40 -11.38 6.30
N ILE A 135 9.41 -12.21 5.95
CA ILE A 135 9.32 -13.62 6.37
C ILE A 135 9.33 -14.56 5.16
N ASN A 136 8.65 -14.17 4.08
CA ASN A 136 8.56 -14.91 2.82
C ASN A 136 8.69 -13.93 1.65
N PRO A 137 9.92 -13.46 1.36
CA PRO A 137 10.16 -12.48 0.32
C PRO A 137 9.86 -13.07 -1.06
N PHE A 138 9.05 -12.35 -1.83
CA PHE A 138 8.80 -12.61 -3.24
C PHE A 138 9.37 -11.45 -4.05
N HIS A 139 10.25 -11.71 -5.01
CA HIS A 139 10.98 -10.66 -5.73
C HIS A 139 10.33 -10.36 -7.09
N TRP A 140 10.53 -9.14 -7.60
CA TRP A 140 9.98 -8.73 -8.89
C TRP A 140 10.47 -9.61 -10.05
N GLY A 141 11.69 -10.16 -9.98
CA GLY A 141 12.20 -11.10 -10.97
C GLY A 141 11.46 -12.45 -11.00
N GLU A 142 10.81 -12.83 -9.90
CA GLU A 142 10.11 -14.11 -9.76
C GLU A 142 8.69 -14.07 -10.39
N ILE A 143 8.14 -12.87 -10.60
CA ILE A 143 6.80 -12.66 -11.20
C ILE A 143 6.71 -13.23 -12.61
N GLY A 144 7.79 -13.12 -13.41
CA GLY A 144 7.84 -13.68 -14.77
C GLY A 144 7.93 -15.21 -14.80
N THR A 145 8.45 -15.81 -13.73
CA THR A 145 8.70 -17.25 -13.61
C THR A 145 7.47 -18.02 -13.11
N TYR A 146 6.75 -17.45 -12.12
CA TYR A 146 5.60 -18.13 -11.48
C TYR A 146 4.23 -17.68 -12.01
N GLY A 147 4.14 -16.54 -12.67
CA GLY A 147 2.90 -16.12 -13.34
C GLY A 147 2.84 -16.59 -14.79
N THR A 148 1.66 -16.57 -15.42
CA THR A 148 1.48 -16.66 -16.89
C THR A 148 2.15 -15.48 -17.65
N LEU A 149 3.04 -14.75 -16.98
CA LEU A 149 3.67 -13.47 -17.29
C LEU A 149 5.04 -13.62 -17.95
N SER A 150 5.35 -14.80 -18.50
CA SER A 150 6.59 -15.14 -19.21
C SER A 150 6.99 -14.20 -20.37
N ARG A 151 6.17 -13.19 -20.67
CA ARG A 151 6.36 -12.18 -21.72
C ARG A 151 6.62 -10.76 -21.19
N VAL A 152 6.73 -10.57 -19.87
CA VAL A 152 7.08 -9.27 -19.28
C VAL A 152 8.56 -9.22 -18.93
N GLN A 153 9.32 -8.36 -19.61
CA GLN A 153 10.71 -8.10 -19.28
C GLN A 153 10.81 -7.06 -18.17
N VAL A 154 11.47 -7.42 -17.07
CA VAL A 154 11.77 -6.53 -15.95
C VAL A 154 13.22 -6.04 -16.07
N TYR A 155 13.42 -4.71 -16.11
CA TYR A 155 14.72 -4.06 -16.25
C TYR A 155 14.89 -2.86 -15.32
#